data_AF-A0A0F8XGC0-F1
#
_entry.id   AF-A0A0F8XGC0-F1
#
_cell.length_a   1.000
_cell.length_b   1.000
_cell.length_c   1.000
_cell.angle_alpha   90.00
_cell.angle_beta   90.00
_cell.angle_gamma   90.00
#
_symmetry.space_group_name_H-M   'P 1'
#
loop_
_entity.id
_entity.type
_entity.pdbx_description
1 polymer ?
#
loop_
_entity_poly.entity_id
_entity_poly.type
_entity_poly.pdbx_seq_one_letter_code
_entity_poly.pdbx_strand_id
1 'polypeptide(L)'
;LQLTAIATFFCLLPYFTSAQETIEIRYNADDNSLGLAKLPKKVKHNTTYTLVLKQINSAHVAPFTAVTTSRFVSDIPAILRSIYVGIPDDAVGMNPLGELPKLDPDVHDPQVIAQFDRLTDIIKQEREAGQTEVKAVQERLQAMEDLQADTISATREAENVESAQWFDKKISGLGENFQGALGEGDSASLNSQSKQYTNRAEIAMQISVMESGYGAQGLKVPSRDELFEKASRAVLPDEYQQVHEKKLSDKLGKRAGQHISRAGGQKVSNAQTPADFAVAELERRFGIKP
;
A
#
# COMPACT_ATOMS: atom_id res chain seq x y z
N LEU A 1 -22.28 -43.33 -7.54
CA LEU A 1 -22.95 -42.78 -6.34
C LEU A 1 -22.58 -43.64 -5.13
N GLN A 2 -21.63 -43.19 -4.32
CA GLN A 2 -21.40 -43.71 -2.98
C GLN A 2 -21.15 -42.51 -2.07
N LEU A 3 -22.04 -42.31 -1.10
CA LEU A 3 -21.96 -41.27 -0.09
C LEU A 3 -21.18 -41.84 1.11
N THR A 4 -20.00 -41.28 1.37
CA THR A 4 -19.19 -41.61 2.54
C THR A 4 -19.59 -40.65 3.67
N ALA A 5 -20.29 -41.16 4.67
CA ALA A 5 -20.62 -40.43 5.89
C ALA A 5 -19.43 -40.49 6.86
N ILE A 6 -18.76 -39.36 7.09
CA ILE A 6 -17.76 -39.20 8.14
C ILE A 6 -18.52 -38.72 9.39
N ALA A 7 -18.75 -39.64 10.32
CA ALA A 7 -19.22 -39.32 11.66
C ALA A 7 -18.00 -39.04 12.55
N THR A 8 -17.66 -37.75 12.72
CA THR A 8 -16.60 -37.34 13.64
C THR A 8 -17.18 -37.12 15.02
N PHE A 9 -16.70 -37.94 15.95
CA PHE A 9 -16.97 -37.97 17.38
C PHE A 9 -16.45 -36.67 18.04
N PHE A 10 -17.34 -35.77 18.45
CA PHE A 10 -17.01 -34.55 19.21
C PHE A 10 -17.25 -34.82 20.70
N CYS A 11 -16.21 -35.24 21.42
CA CYS A 11 -16.22 -35.34 22.88
C CYS A 11 -16.00 -33.96 23.51
N LEU A 12 -17.05 -33.43 24.15
CA LEU A 12 -17.06 -32.77 25.47
C LEU A 12 -15.81 -31.97 25.86
N LEU A 13 -15.71 -30.73 25.37
CA LEU A 13 -15.11 -29.63 26.13
C LEU A 13 -16.27 -28.79 26.70
N PRO A 14 -16.19 -28.30 27.96
CA PRO A 14 -17.21 -27.41 28.49
C PRO A 14 -17.26 -26.15 27.63
N TYR A 15 -18.40 -25.97 26.98
CA TYR A 15 -18.77 -24.81 26.20
C TYR A 15 -18.59 -23.52 27.03
N PHE A 16 -17.45 -22.86 26.89
CA PHE A 16 -17.42 -21.40 26.98
C PHE A 16 -18.04 -20.89 25.68
N THR A 17 -19.38 -20.86 25.61
CA THR A 17 -20.05 -20.04 24.60
C THR A 17 -19.80 -18.58 24.97
N SER A 18 -18.67 -18.03 24.54
CA SER A 18 -18.53 -16.58 24.46
C SER A 18 -19.59 -16.11 23.49
N ALA A 19 -20.59 -15.39 23.98
CA ALA A 19 -21.56 -14.75 23.09
C ALA A 19 -20.77 -13.85 22.13
N GLN A 20 -21.05 -13.96 20.83
CA GLN A 20 -20.54 -13.04 19.83
C GLN A 20 -21.69 -12.11 19.44
N GLU A 21 -21.47 -10.80 19.53
CA GLU A 21 -22.44 -9.80 19.11
C GLU A 21 -21.80 -8.88 18.06
N THR A 22 -22.47 -8.70 16.94
CA THR A 22 -22.01 -7.80 15.88
C THR A 22 -22.61 -6.43 16.09
N ILE A 23 -21.76 -5.41 16.26
CA ILE A 23 -22.17 -4.01 16.34
C ILE A 23 -21.96 -3.39 14.96
N GLU A 24 -23.06 -2.96 14.36
CA GLU A 24 -23.01 -2.25 13.08
C GLU A 24 -22.82 -0.75 13.31
N ILE A 25 -21.74 -0.21 12.74
CA ILE A 25 -21.44 1.22 12.74
C ILE A 25 -21.75 1.75 11.33
N ARG A 26 -22.48 2.86 11.26
CA ARG A 26 -22.76 3.60 10.01
C ARG A 26 -21.87 4.83 9.98
N TYR A 27 -21.20 5.01 8.86
CA TYR A 27 -20.51 6.26 8.56
C TYR A 27 -21.48 7.23 7.88
N ASN A 28 -21.59 8.44 8.40
CA ASN A 28 -22.30 9.53 7.78
C ASN A 28 -21.30 10.46 7.08
N ALA A 29 -21.37 10.50 5.75
CA ALA A 29 -20.44 11.28 4.94
C ALA A 29 -20.69 12.79 5.03
N ASP A 30 -21.93 13.20 5.34
CA ASP A 30 -22.33 14.61 5.33
C ASP A 30 -21.67 15.41 6.49
N ASP A 31 -21.42 14.74 7.61
CA ASP A 31 -20.87 15.34 8.83
C ASP A 31 -19.59 14.64 9.33
N ASN A 32 -19.08 13.66 8.56
CA ASN A 32 -17.91 12.84 8.91
C ASN A 32 -18.05 12.18 10.30
N SER A 33 -19.27 11.78 10.66
CA SER A 33 -19.57 11.14 11.95
C SER A 33 -19.80 9.63 11.80
N LEU A 34 -19.60 8.91 12.92
CA LEU A 34 -19.88 7.49 13.03
C LEU A 34 -21.07 7.30 13.98
N GLY A 35 -22.17 6.77 13.46
CA GLY A 35 -23.37 6.45 14.23
C GLY A 35 -23.52 4.94 14.43
N LEU A 36 -24.15 4.51 15.50
CA LEU A 36 -24.52 3.10 15.67
C LEU A 36 -25.80 2.82 14.89
N ALA A 37 -25.80 1.77 14.06
CA ALA A 37 -27.01 1.36 13.37
C ALA A 37 -28.08 0.83 14.35
N LYS A 38 -27.61 0.22 15.45
CA LYS A 38 -28.43 -0.37 16.51
C LYS A 38 -27.66 -0.43 17.81
N LEU A 39 -28.31 -0.11 18.93
CA LEU A 39 -27.76 -0.30 20.27
C LEU A 39 -27.62 -1.80 20.56
N PRO A 40 -26.44 -2.26 21.03
CA PRO A 40 -26.27 -3.66 21.44
C PRO A 40 -27.18 -4.00 22.62
N LYS A 41 -27.60 -5.25 22.71
CA LYS A 41 -28.40 -5.69 23.85
C LYS A 41 -27.51 -5.77 25.09
N LYS A 42 -28.03 -5.38 26.25
CA LYS A 42 -27.31 -5.56 27.53
C LYS A 42 -27.08 -7.06 27.78
N VAL A 43 -25.83 -7.48 27.79
CA VAL A 43 -25.42 -8.87 28.09
C VAL A 43 -24.81 -8.95 29.49
N LYS A 44 -25.14 -10.03 30.22
CA LYS A 44 -24.66 -10.29 31.59
C LYS A 44 -23.32 -11.02 31.66
N HIS A 45 -22.73 -11.34 30.51
CA HIS A 45 -21.54 -12.20 30.40
C HIS A 45 -20.53 -11.59 29.41
N ASN A 46 -19.26 -11.97 29.56
CA ASN A 46 -18.20 -11.57 28.63
C ASN A 46 -18.56 -11.96 27.20
N THR A 47 -18.70 -10.93 26.36
CA THR A 47 -19.16 -11.03 24.97
C THR A 47 -18.08 -10.45 24.07
N THR A 48 -17.71 -11.17 23.02
CA THR A 48 -16.78 -10.67 22.01
C THR A 48 -17.57 -9.87 20.98
N TYR A 49 -17.24 -8.59 20.83
CA TYR A 49 -17.90 -7.73 19.85
C TYR A 49 -17.13 -7.71 18.54
N THR A 50 -17.84 -7.85 17.43
CA THR A 50 -17.30 -7.60 16.08
C THR A 50 -17.88 -6.29 15.58
N LEU A 51 -17.04 -5.30 15.32
CA LEU A 51 -17.46 -4.02 14.74
C LEU A 51 -17.50 -4.15 13.22
N VAL A 52 -18.65 -3.88 12.62
CA VAL A 52 -18.83 -3.91 11.15
C VAL A 52 -19.21 -2.51 10.69
N LEU A 53 -18.33 -1.89 9.90
CA LEU A 53 -18.56 -0.57 9.32
C LEU A 53 -19.32 -0.72 8.00
N LYS A 54 -20.50 -0.11 7.90
CA LYS A 54 -21.37 -0.14 6.70
C LYS A 54 -21.47 1.25 6.06
N GLN A 55 -21.83 1.26 4.78
CA GLN A 55 -22.10 2.46 3.96
C GLN A 55 -20.87 3.34 3.69
N ILE A 56 -19.67 2.75 3.70
CA ILE A 56 -18.49 3.44 3.22
C ILE A 56 -18.56 3.51 1.69
N ASN A 57 -18.82 4.69 1.15
CA ASN A 57 -18.69 4.93 -0.28
C ASN A 57 -17.18 5.01 -0.60
N SER A 58 -16.69 4.21 -1.55
CA SER A 58 -15.26 4.03 -1.83
C SER A 58 -14.54 5.32 -2.23
N ALA A 59 -15.28 6.36 -2.61
CA ALA A 59 -14.76 7.68 -2.95
C ALA A 59 -14.24 8.51 -1.76
N HIS A 60 -14.58 8.14 -0.52
CA HIS A 60 -14.20 8.89 0.70
C HIS A 60 -13.24 8.14 1.62
N VAL A 61 -12.72 6.98 1.18
CA VAL A 61 -11.75 6.21 1.96
C VAL A 61 -10.35 6.73 1.61
N ALA A 62 -9.87 7.71 2.36
CA ALA A 62 -8.42 7.76 2.60
C ALA A 62 -8.04 6.40 3.20
N PRO A 63 -6.96 5.75 2.75
CA PRO A 63 -6.65 4.38 3.13
C PRO A 63 -6.47 4.29 4.64
N PHE A 64 -7.45 3.70 5.33
CA PHE A 64 -7.27 3.18 6.68
C PHE A 64 -6.43 1.90 6.56
N THR A 65 -5.12 2.07 6.45
CA THR A 65 -4.17 0.98 6.57
C THR A 65 -4.10 0.56 8.04
N ALA A 66 -4.72 -0.59 8.32
CA ALA A 66 -4.78 -1.29 9.61
C ALA A 66 -5.82 -0.80 10.63
N VAL A 67 -6.92 -1.56 10.74
CA VAL A 67 -7.61 -1.72 12.02
C VAL A 67 -6.69 -2.60 12.87
N THR A 68 -5.85 -1.97 13.68
CA THR A 68 -5.10 -2.67 14.73
C THR A 68 -6.11 -3.30 15.68
N THR A 69 -6.07 -4.63 15.82
CA THR A 69 -6.72 -5.33 16.93
C THR A 69 -5.99 -4.95 18.22
N SER A 70 -6.29 -3.76 18.77
CA SER A 70 -5.89 -3.40 20.12
C SER A 70 -6.77 -4.20 21.09
N ARG A 71 -6.15 -4.82 22.11
CA ARG A 71 -6.90 -5.40 23.22
C ARG A 71 -7.51 -4.22 24.00
N PHE A 72 -8.82 -4.05 23.84
CA PHE A 72 -9.68 -3.06 24.49
C PHE A 72 -9.78 -3.28 26.01
N VAL A 73 -8.73 -2.95 26.76
CA VAL A 73 -8.79 -3.03 28.23
C VAL A 73 -8.64 -1.67 28.92
N SER A 74 -8.14 -0.62 28.25
CA SER A 74 -8.05 0.72 28.87
C SER A 74 -8.52 1.89 28.02
N ASP A 75 -8.44 1.83 26.69
CA ASP A 75 -8.79 2.98 25.83
C ASP A 75 -10.03 2.70 24.99
N ILE A 76 -11.20 2.86 25.60
CA ILE A 76 -12.48 2.88 24.90
C ILE A 76 -12.57 4.22 24.12
N PRO A 77 -12.61 4.19 22.77
CA PRO A 77 -12.81 5.39 21.97
C PRO A 77 -14.03 6.17 22.45
N ALA A 78 -13.99 7.51 22.45
CA ALA A 78 -15.06 8.37 22.96
C ALA A 78 -16.46 8.01 22.42
N ILE A 79 -16.52 7.47 21.20
CA ILE A 79 -17.74 7.05 20.54
C ILE A 79 -18.39 5.79 21.15
N LEU A 80 -17.58 4.90 21.73
CA LEU A 80 -18.04 3.70 22.43
C LEU A 80 -18.37 3.98 23.92
N ARG A 81 -17.97 5.14 24.47
CA ARG A 81 -18.32 5.57 25.83
C ARG A 81 -19.83 5.78 26.02
N SER A 82 -20.52 6.26 24.98
CA SER A 82 -21.99 6.42 25.01
C SER A 82 -22.76 5.09 25.06
N ILE A 83 -22.10 3.97 24.75
CA ILE A 83 -22.67 2.62 24.73
C ILE A 83 -22.49 1.94 26.09
N TYR A 84 -21.44 2.29 26.83
CA TYR A 84 -21.22 1.88 28.21
C TYR A 84 -22.08 2.73 29.17
N VAL A 85 -23.40 2.70 29.00
CA VAL A 85 -24.35 3.32 29.94
C VAL A 85 -24.43 2.45 31.20
N GLY A 86 -23.52 2.68 32.15
CA GLY A 86 -23.55 2.03 33.46
C GLY A 86 -22.28 2.08 34.29
N ILE A 87 -21.14 2.51 33.73
CA ILE A 87 -19.94 2.83 34.51
C ILE A 87 -19.78 4.34 34.37
N PRO A 88 -20.21 5.13 35.36
CA PRO A 88 -20.08 6.58 35.27
C PRO A 88 -18.56 6.91 35.25
N ASP A 89 -18.14 8.01 34.60
CA ASP A 89 -16.70 8.32 34.37
C ASP A 89 -15.90 8.40 35.70
N ASP A 90 -16.60 8.60 36.81
CA ASP A 90 -16.16 8.58 38.20
C ASP A 90 -16.05 7.18 38.82
N ALA A 91 -16.58 6.12 38.22
CA ALA A 91 -16.45 4.74 38.72
C ALA A 91 -15.10 4.08 38.41
N VAL A 92 -14.36 4.57 37.39
CA VAL A 92 -12.94 4.22 37.19
C VAL A 92 -12.04 5.06 38.14
N GLY A 93 -12.61 6.11 38.75
CA GLY A 93 -12.01 6.90 39.82
C GLY A 93 -12.59 6.62 41.21
N MET A 94 -13.52 5.66 41.36
CA MET A 94 -13.94 5.16 42.66
C MET A 94 -12.79 4.34 43.18
N ASN A 95 -11.90 5.04 43.86
CA ASN A 95 -10.93 4.47 44.75
C ASN A 95 -11.73 3.54 45.68
N PRO A 96 -11.75 2.21 45.44
CA PRO A 96 -12.63 1.30 46.18
C PRO A 96 -12.19 1.20 47.66
N LEU A 97 -11.03 1.81 47.93
CA LEU A 97 -10.41 2.10 49.20
C LEU A 97 -10.21 3.63 49.29
N GLY A 98 -11.28 4.41 49.15
CA GLY A 98 -11.34 5.80 49.64
C GLY A 98 -10.93 5.86 51.11
N GLU A 99 -10.86 7.06 51.71
CA GLU A 99 -10.47 7.22 53.13
C GLU A 99 -11.05 6.09 53.98
N LEU A 100 -10.19 5.15 54.37
CA LEU A 100 -10.63 3.97 55.11
C LEU A 100 -11.34 4.50 56.35
N PRO A 101 -12.55 3.98 56.67
CA PRO A 101 -13.33 4.52 57.78
C PRO A 101 -12.49 4.45 59.05
N LYS A 102 -12.31 5.59 59.72
CA LYS A 102 -11.62 5.64 61.00
C LYS A 102 -12.46 4.89 62.03
N LEU A 103 -11.83 3.97 62.75
CA LEU A 103 -12.48 3.26 63.85
C LEU A 103 -12.74 4.22 65.02
N ASP A 104 -13.94 4.15 65.59
CA ASP A 104 -14.32 4.97 66.75
C ASP A 104 -13.63 4.45 68.03
N PRO A 105 -12.84 5.27 68.74
CA PRO A 105 -12.13 4.86 69.95
C PRO A 105 -13.04 4.50 71.13
N ASP A 106 -14.28 4.98 71.15
CA ASP A 106 -15.23 4.67 72.22
C ASP A 106 -15.88 3.29 72.03
N VAL A 107 -15.83 2.74 70.82
CA VAL A 107 -16.48 1.49 70.43
C VAL A 107 -15.47 0.33 70.32
N HIS A 108 -14.20 0.62 70.02
CA HIS A 108 -13.19 -0.38 69.72
C HIS A 108 -11.98 -0.36 70.67
N ASP A 109 -11.41 -1.54 70.95
CA ASP A 109 -10.20 -1.68 71.78
C ASP A 109 -9.00 -0.98 71.12
N PRO A 110 -8.13 -0.26 71.88
CA PRO A 110 -6.91 0.37 71.38
C PRO A 110 -6.00 -0.53 70.55
N GLN A 111 -5.92 -1.83 70.84
CA GLN A 111 -5.12 -2.78 70.05
C GLN A 111 -5.68 -3.00 68.64
N VAL A 112 -7.00 -3.00 68.50
CA VAL A 112 -7.68 -3.16 67.20
C VAL A 112 -7.45 -1.92 66.35
N ILE A 113 -7.54 -0.73 66.95
CA ILE A 113 -7.28 0.55 66.29
C ILE A 113 -5.84 0.58 65.77
N ALA A 114 -4.85 0.22 66.61
CA ALA A 114 -3.45 0.18 66.19
C ALA A 114 -3.16 -0.83 65.06
N GLN A 115 -3.85 -1.98 65.04
CA GLN A 115 -3.73 -2.94 63.94
C GLN A 115 -4.37 -2.43 62.65
N PHE A 116 -5.53 -1.78 62.74
CA PHE A 116 -6.23 -1.19 61.62
C PHE A 116 -5.44 -0.03 60.98
N ASP A 117 -4.82 0.81 61.81
CA ASP A 117 -3.94 1.90 61.35
C ASP A 117 -2.72 1.35 60.60
N ARG A 118 -2.07 0.30 61.13
CA ARG A 118 -0.96 -0.37 60.43
C ARG A 118 -1.38 -0.94 59.08
N LEU A 119 -2.56 -1.56 59.00
CA LEU A 119 -3.09 -2.09 57.75
C LEU A 119 -3.38 -0.96 56.75
N THR A 120 -3.94 0.15 57.24
CA THR A 120 -4.19 1.36 56.44
C THR A 120 -2.89 1.93 55.87
N ASP A 121 -1.82 1.98 56.67
CA ASP A 121 -0.50 2.44 56.22
C ASP A 121 0.09 1.51 55.15
N ILE A 122 -0.01 0.19 55.33
CA ILE A 122 0.46 -0.80 54.34
C ILE A 122 -0.29 -0.63 53.01
N ILE A 123 -1.62 -0.53 53.06
CA ILE A 123 -2.46 -0.34 51.85
C ILE A 123 -2.10 0.98 51.16
N LYS A 124 -1.87 2.05 51.92
CA LYS A 124 -1.45 3.35 51.37
C LYS A 124 -0.09 3.23 50.68
N GLN A 125 0.88 2.57 51.29
CA GLN A 125 2.21 2.36 50.72
C GLN A 125 2.16 1.51 49.44
N GLU A 126 1.41 0.41 49.44
CA GLU A 126 1.23 -0.43 48.25
C GLU A 126 0.56 0.34 47.11
N ARG A 127 -0.40 1.22 47.42
CA ARG A 127 -1.04 2.09 46.43
C ARG A 127 -0.09 3.11 45.83
N GLU A 128 0.70 3.80 46.66
CA GLU A 128 1.67 4.79 46.18
C GLU A 128 2.74 4.13 45.30
N ALA A 129 3.18 2.93 45.68
CA ALA A 129 4.09 2.11 44.88
C ALA A 129 3.45 1.68 43.54
N GLY A 130 2.22 1.15 43.57
CA GLY A 130 1.49 0.76 42.37
C GLY A 130 1.19 1.94 41.43
N GLN A 131 0.85 3.11 41.98
CA GLN A 131 0.63 4.32 41.18
C GLN A 131 1.91 4.80 40.50
N THR A 132 3.05 4.67 41.19
CA THR A 132 4.37 4.98 40.62
C THR A 132 4.74 4.00 39.51
N GLU A 133 4.46 2.71 39.69
CA GLU A 133 4.69 1.68 38.67
C GLU A 133 3.80 1.92 37.44
N VAL A 134 2.50 2.17 37.62
CA VAL A 134 1.58 2.48 36.51
C VAL A 134 2.06 3.72 35.74
N LYS A 135 2.48 4.77 36.43
CA LYS A 135 3.03 5.97 35.79
C LYS A 135 4.30 5.65 35.00
N ALA A 136 5.22 4.87 35.56
CA ALA A 136 6.44 4.47 34.87
C ALA A 136 6.16 3.59 33.64
N VAL A 137 5.18 2.68 33.73
CA VAL A 137 4.74 1.86 32.59
C VAL A 137 4.11 2.73 31.51
N GLN A 138 3.28 3.70 31.88
CA GLN A 138 2.67 4.64 30.95
C GLN A 138 3.72 5.49 30.23
N GLU A 139 4.70 6.04 30.95
CA GLU A 139 5.82 6.78 30.36
C GLU A 139 6.63 5.91 29.39
N ARG A 140 6.86 4.64 29.74
CA ARG A 140 7.54 3.67 28.86
C ARG A 140 6.74 3.35 27.59
N LEU A 141 5.41 3.22 27.69
CA LEU A 141 4.55 2.98 26.54
C LEU A 141 4.59 4.17 25.58
N GLN A 142 4.47 5.39 26.11
CA GLN A 142 4.56 6.62 25.31
C GLN A 142 5.92 6.72 24.61
N ALA A 143 7.03 6.49 25.32
CA ALA A 143 8.36 6.50 24.72
C ALA A 143 8.53 5.44 23.61
N MET A 144 7.86 4.28 23.74
CA MET A 144 7.87 3.23 22.72
C MET A 144 7.04 3.64 21.49
N GLU A 145 5.91 4.30 21.68
CA GLU A 145 5.08 4.84 20.59
C GLU A 145 5.84 5.91 19.80
N ASP A 146 6.50 6.84 20.49
CA ASP A 146 7.33 7.88 19.87
C ASP A 146 8.46 7.25 19.05
N LEU A 147 9.16 6.25 19.61
CA LEU A 147 10.21 5.52 18.90
C LEU A 147 9.69 4.78 17.65
N GLN A 148 8.49 4.20 17.72
CA GLN A 148 7.86 3.55 16.57
C GLN A 148 7.48 4.58 15.49
N ALA A 149 6.92 5.73 15.89
CA ALA A 149 6.57 6.80 14.97
C ALA A 149 7.82 7.33 14.23
N ASP A 150 8.91 7.57 14.95
CA ASP A 150 10.20 7.99 14.38
C ASP A 150 10.75 6.94 13.41
N THR A 151 10.70 5.66 13.79
CA THR A 151 11.19 4.56 12.94
C THR A 151 10.37 4.44 11.65
N ILE A 152 9.03 4.56 11.75
CA ILE A 152 8.14 4.54 10.58
C ILE A 152 8.42 5.74 9.69
N SER A 153 8.61 6.93 10.26
CA SER A 153 8.91 8.15 9.51
C SER A 153 10.25 8.03 8.76
N ALA A 154 11.31 7.60 9.44
CA ALA A 154 12.62 7.42 8.85
C ALA A 154 12.62 6.36 7.73
N THR A 155 11.88 5.26 7.92
CA THR A 155 11.73 4.22 6.90
C THR A 155 11.02 4.76 5.66
N ARG A 156 9.93 5.51 5.85
CA ARG A 156 9.20 6.14 4.74
C ARG A 156 10.05 7.15 3.99
N GLU A 157 10.85 7.94 4.70
CA GLU A 157 11.77 8.89 4.06
C GLU A 157 12.82 8.17 3.23
N ALA A 158 13.43 7.09 3.74
CA ALA A 158 14.37 6.27 2.99
C ALA A 158 13.73 5.65 1.74
N GLU A 159 12.53 5.08 1.87
CA GLU A 159 11.77 4.51 0.74
C GLU A 159 11.43 5.56 -0.32
N ASN A 160 11.09 6.79 0.11
CA ASN A 160 10.82 7.91 -0.79
C ASN A 160 12.07 8.34 -1.56
N VAL A 161 13.23 8.43 -0.88
CA VAL A 161 14.51 8.77 -1.51
C VAL A 161 14.93 7.70 -2.51
N GLU A 162 14.87 6.42 -2.11
CA GLU A 162 15.19 5.30 -3.02
C GLU A 162 14.25 5.29 -4.23
N SER A 163 12.96 5.54 -4.01
CA SER A 163 11.96 5.62 -5.06
C SER A 163 12.22 6.76 -6.05
N ALA A 164 12.58 7.93 -5.56
CA ALA A 164 12.94 9.08 -6.40
C ALA A 164 14.20 8.78 -7.23
N GLN A 165 15.24 8.23 -6.61
CA GLN A 165 16.48 7.87 -7.30
C GLN A 165 16.28 6.79 -8.36
N TRP A 166 15.50 5.75 -8.05
CA TRP A 166 15.13 4.74 -9.04
C TRP A 166 14.38 5.37 -10.22
N PHE A 167 13.43 6.26 -9.94
CA PHE A 167 12.61 6.90 -10.97
C PHE A 167 13.45 7.79 -11.90
N ASP A 168 14.31 8.63 -11.33
CA ASP A 168 15.23 9.51 -12.08
C ASP A 168 16.23 8.70 -12.92
N LYS A 169 16.70 7.56 -12.40
CA LYS A 169 17.51 6.60 -13.17
C LYS A 169 16.75 5.99 -14.34
N LYS A 170 15.45 5.72 -14.19
CA LYS A 170 14.63 5.20 -15.30
C LYS A 170 14.36 6.24 -16.37
N ILE A 171 14.14 7.50 -15.97
CA ILE A 171 13.97 8.61 -16.90
C ILE A 171 15.24 8.84 -17.71
N SER A 172 16.40 8.91 -17.05
CA SER A 172 17.68 9.06 -17.77
C SER A 172 17.96 7.89 -18.72
N GLY A 173 17.48 6.69 -18.40
CA GLY A 173 17.58 5.51 -19.25
C GLY A 173 16.73 5.53 -20.53
N LEU A 174 15.76 6.44 -20.68
CA LEU A 174 14.92 6.54 -21.89
C LEU A 174 15.69 7.13 -23.09
N GLY A 175 16.75 7.90 -22.82
CA GLY A 175 17.63 8.50 -23.83
C GLY A 175 17.24 9.93 -24.25
N GLU A 176 18.12 10.57 -25.03
CA GLU A 176 18.08 12.01 -25.36
C GLU A 176 16.77 12.47 -26.02
N ASN A 177 16.11 11.60 -26.80
CA ASN A 177 14.87 11.96 -27.48
C ASN A 177 13.72 12.29 -26.50
N PHE A 178 13.83 11.90 -25.22
CA PHE A 178 12.83 12.19 -24.19
C PHE A 178 13.17 13.42 -23.34
N GLN A 179 14.36 14.01 -23.48
CA GLN A 179 14.79 15.16 -22.67
C GLN A 179 13.88 16.38 -22.86
N GLY A 180 13.37 16.61 -24.07
CA GLY A 180 12.43 17.72 -24.32
C GLY A 180 11.14 17.60 -23.51
N ALA A 181 10.64 16.37 -23.33
CA ALA A 181 9.38 16.08 -22.65
C ALA A 181 9.56 15.85 -21.15
N LEU A 182 10.68 15.31 -20.70
CA LEU A 182 10.92 14.94 -19.29
C LEU A 182 11.94 15.82 -18.58
N GLY A 183 12.64 16.69 -19.30
CA GLY A 183 13.73 17.51 -18.75
C GLY A 183 14.97 16.68 -18.41
N GLU A 184 16.06 17.38 -18.11
CA GLU A 184 17.32 16.79 -17.66
C GLU A 184 17.44 16.88 -16.13
N GLY A 185 18.26 15.99 -15.55
CA GLY A 185 18.55 15.98 -14.12
C GLY A 185 17.47 15.33 -13.25
N ASP A 186 17.66 15.46 -11.95
CA ASP A 186 16.82 14.85 -10.90
C ASP A 186 15.49 15.59 -10.78
N SER A 187 14.45 14.87 -10.35
CA SER A 187 13.09 15.42 -10.24
C SER A 187 13.02 16.62 -9.26
N ALA A 188 13.90 16.67 -8.25
CA ALA A 188 14.01 17.77 -7.30
C ALA A 188 14.58 19.07 -7.91
N SER A 189 15.29 18.97 -9.04
CA SER A 189 15.90 20.12 -9.71
C SER A 189 14.99 20.78 -10.75
N LEU A 190 13.90 20.10 -11.13
CA LEU A 190 12.95 20.62 -12.11
C LEU A 190 12.03 21.67 -11.51
N ASN A 191 11.68 22.67 -12.32
CA ASN A 191 10.65 23.63 -11.94
C ASN A 191 9.29 22.92 -11.84
N SER A 192 8.64 23.01 -10.68
CA SER A 192 7.35 22.36 -10.42
C SER A 192 6.20 22.82 -11.32
N GLN A 193 6.34 23.97 -11.98
CA GLN A 193 5.38 24.50 -12.96
C GLN A 193 5.72 24.13 -14.40
N SER A 194 6.83 23.43 -14.63
CA SER A 194 7.27 23.04 -15.97
C SER A 194 6.46 21.84 -16.49
N LYS A 195 6.24 21.79 -17.80
CA LYS A 195 5.60 20.62 -18.44
C LYS A 195 6.37 19.33 -18.17
N GLN A 196 7.70 19.43 -18.07
CA GLN A 196 8.59 18.31 -17.75
C GLN A 196 8.27 17.71 -16.38
N TYR A 197 8.13 18.55 -15.36
CA TYR A 197 7.74 18.10 -14.02
C TYR A 197 6.35 17.46 -14.03
N THR A 198 5.37 18.08 -14.70
CA THR A 198 4.02 17.52 -14.84
C THR A 198 4.04 16.14 -15.50
N ASN A 199 4.77 15.98 -16.60
CA ASN A 199 4.91 14.70 -17.28
C ASN A 199 5.53 13.63 -16.36
N ARG A 200 6.57 13.98 -15.58
CA ARG A 200 7.16 13.07 -14.59
C ARG A 200 6.15 12.66 -13.51
N ALA A 201 5.41 13.62 -12.97
CA ALA A 201 4.38 13.38 -11.98
C ALA A 201 3.26 12.49 -12.52
N GLU A 202 2.83 12.69 -13.77
CA GLU A 202 1.82 11.85 -14.43
C GLU A 202 2.29 10.41 -14.61
N ILE A 203 3.55 10.18 -14.99
CA ILE A 203 4.12 8.83 -15.08
C ILE A 203 4.11 8.16 -13.70
N ALA A 204 4.57 8.85 -12.66
CA ALA A 204 4.58 8.32 -11.29
C ALA A 204 3.16 8.01 -10.79
N MET A 205 2.20 8.89 -11.05
CA MET A 205 0.79 8.66 -10.73
C MET A 205 0.23 7.44 -11.46
N GLN A 206 0.53 7.31 -12.76
CA GLN A 206 0.07 6.18 -13.56
C GLN A 206 0.65 4.83 -13.07
N ILE A 207 1.90 4.81 -12.59
CA ILE A 207 2.49 3.63 -11.93
C ILE A 207 1.66 3.23 -10.70
N SER A 208 1.37 4.20 -9.82
CA SER A 208 0.59 3.99 -8.59
C SER A 208 -0.84 3.48 -8.89
N VAL A 209 -1.49 4.05 -9.90
CA VAL A 209 -2.82 3.62 -10.37
C VAL A 209 -2.76 2.18 -10.89
N MET A 210 -1.77 1.84 -11.72
CA MET A 210 -1.62 0.47 -12.21
C MET A 210 -1.36 -0.52 -11.07
N GLU A 211 -0.41 -0.23 -10.18
CA GLU A 211 -0.08 -1.07 -9.03
C GLU A 211 -1.31 -1.35 -8.16
N SER A 212 -2.04 -0.29 -7.78
CA SER A 212 -3.29 -0.39 -7.01
C SER A 212 -4.36 -1.18 -7.76
N GLY A 213 -4.48 -0.98 -9.08
CA GLY A 213 -5.43 -1.68 -9.93
C GLY A 213 -5.18 -3.18 -10.03
N TYR A 214 -3.92 -3.61 -10.19
CA TYR A 214 -3.56 -5.04 -10.17
C TYR A 214 -3.84 -5.65 -8.78
N GLY A 215 -3.45 -4.95 -7.71
CA GLY A 215 -3.68 -5.39 -6.33
C GLY A 215 -5.17 -5.56 -5.99
N ALA A 216 -6.01 -4.58 -6.36
CA ALA A 216 -7.45 -4.63 -6.13
C ALA A 216 -8.15 -5.78 -6.89
N GLN A 217 -7.59 -6.19 -8.03
CA GLN A 217 -8.10 -7.31 -8.82
C GLN A 217 -7.56 -8.68 -8.35
N GLY A 218 -6.69 -8.72 -7.33
CA GLY A 218 -6.01 -9.94 -6.90
C GLY A 218 -5.06 -10.51 -7.95
N LEU A 219 -4.64 -9.69 -8.91
CA LEU A 219 -3.68 -10.07 -9.94
C LEU A 219 -2.25 -9.85 -9.43
N LYS A 220 -1.30 -10.62 -9.97
CA LYS A 220 0.12 -10.39 -9.69
C LYS A 220 0.52 -9.03 -10.24
N VAL A 221 0.96 -8.14 -9.35
CA VAL A 221 1.47 -6.82 -9.73
C VAL A 221 2.74 -7.01 -10.59
N PRO A 222 2.81 -6.40 -11.80
CA PRO A 222 4.02 -6.40 -12.61
C PRO A 222 5.21 -5.78 -11.86
N SER A 223 6.42 -6.05 -12.33
CA SER A 223 7.60 -5.41 -11.75
C SER A 223 7.54 -3.89 -11.93
N ARG A 224 8.19 -3.15 -11.02
CA ARG A 224 8.25 -1.68 -11.06
C ARG A 224 8.75 -1.15 -12.42
N ASP A 225 9.68 -1.87 -13.03
CA ASP A 225 10.24 -1.56 -14.35
C ASP A 225 9.21 -1.71 -15.48
N GLU A 226 8.41 -2.78 -15.46
CA GLU A 226 7.33 -3.00 -16.42
C GLU A 226 6.21 -1.97 -16.25
N LEU A 227 5.89 -1.61 -15.00
CA LEU A 227 4.93 -0.54 -14.71
C LEU A 227 5.41 0.80 -15.24
N PHE A 228 6.69 1.14 -15.05
CA PHE A 228 7.29 2.36 -15.60
C PHE A 228 7.24 2.39 -17.13
N GLU A 229 7.58 1.30 -17.80
CA GLU A 229 7.53 1.23 -19.26
C GLU A 229 6.11 1.43 -19.79
N LYS A 230 5.11 0.78 -19.17
CA LYS A 230 3.70 0.95 -19.54
C LYS A 230 3.21 2.38 -19.25
N ALA A 231 3.54 2.93 -18.09
CA ALA A 231 3.15 4.27 -17.69
C ALA A 231 3.76 5.34 -18.60
N SER A 232 5.06 5.27 -18.86
CA SER A 232 5.75 6.23 -19.73
C SER A 232 5.21 6.22 -21.17
N ARG A 233 4.90 5.04 -21.74
CA ARG A 233 4.27 4.96 -23.07
C ARG A 233 2.85 5.52 -23.10
N ALA A 234 2.11 5.40 -22.00
CA ALA A 234 0.76 5.95 -21.90
C ALA A 234 0.76 7.47 -21.80
N VAL A 235 1.72 8.05 -21.07
CA VAL A 235 1.83 9.50 -20.85
C VAL A 235 2.51 10.22 -22.03
N LEU A 236 3.48 9.58 -22.69
CA LEU A 236 4.30 10.18 -23.75
C LEU A 236 4.14 9.48 -25.12
N PRO A 237 2.91 9.30 -25.64
CA PRO A 237 2.70 8.53 -26.87
C PRO A 237 3.42 9.14 -28.08
N ASP A 238 3.43 10.48 -28.17
CA ASP A 238 4.01 11.22 -29.29
C ASP A 238 5.53 11.08 -29.33
N GLU A 239 6.21 11.16 -28.18
CA GLU A 239 7.66 11.00 -28.07
C GLU A 239 8.08 9.57 -28.45
N TYR A 240 7.34 8.56 -27.99
CA TYR A 240 7.59 7.17 -28.38
C TYR A 240 7.37 6.95 -29.88
N GLN A 241 6.35 7.57 -30.46
CA GLN A 241 6.10 7.51 -31.90
C GLN A 241 7.25 8.16 -32.69
N GLN A 242 7.70 9.35 -32.30
CA GLN A 242 8.83 10.04 -32.93
C GLN A 242 10.13 9.21 -32.86
N VAL A 243 10.41 8.61 -31.70
CA VAL A 243 11.58 7.71 -31.54
C VAL A 243 11.47 6.48 -32.44
N HIS A 244 10.27 5.91 -32.56
CA HIS A 244 10.03 4.78 -33.43
C HIS A 244 10.22 5.14 -34.91
N GLU A 245 9.65 6.26 -35.35
CA GLU A 245 9.79 6.78 -36.71
C GLU A 245 11.25 7.10 -37.06
N LYS A 246 11.99 7.75 -36.16
CA LYS A 246 13.42 8.02 -36.32
C LYS A 246 14.22 6.72 -36.47
N LYS A 247 13.99 5.73 -35.60
CA LYS A 247 14.64 4.41 -35.70
C LYS A 247 14.30 3.68 -37.01
N LEU A 248 13.07 3.82 -37.50
CA LEU A 248 12.65 3.25 -38.78
C LEU A 248 13.34 3.95 -39.95
N SER A 249 13.37 5.28 -39.94
CA SER A 249 14.08 6.10 -40.93
C SER A 249 15.56 5.74 -41.01
N ASP A 250 16.24 5.63 -39.87
CA ASP A 250 17.65 5.23 -39.80
C ASP A 250 17.88 3.83 -40.38
N LYS A 251 16.99 2.88 -40.10
CA LYS A 251 17.05 1.52 -40.66
C LYS A 251 16.85 1.53 -42.18
N LEU A 252 15.93 2.33 -42.69
CA LEU A 252 15.68 2.48 -44.12
C LEU A 252 16.85 3.16 -44.82
N GLY A 253 17.42 4.20 -44.23
CA GLY A 253 18.63 4.86 -44.75
C GLY A 253 19.82 3.91 -44.82
N LYS A 254 20.05 3.10 -43.78
CA LYS A 254 21.09 2.05 -43.79
C LYS A 254 20.84 1.00 -44.88
N ARG A 255 19.58 0.59 -45.11
CA ARG A 255 19.23 -0.35 -46.19
C ARG A 255 19.37 0.27 -47.57
N ALA A 256 19.04 1.55 -47.75
CA ALA A 256 19.22 2.25 -49.01
C ALA A 256 20.72 2.39 -49.37
N GLY A 257 21.57 2.62 -48.37
CA GLY A 257 23.02 2.65 -48.53
C GLY A 257 23.66 1.27 -48.72
N GLN A 258 23.00 0.19 -48.26
CA GLN A 258 23.29 -1.18 -48.69
C GLN A 258 22.81 -1.34 -50.12
N HIS A 259 23.58 -0.76 -51.05
CA HIS A 259 23.42 -0.98 -52.47
C HIS A 259 23.33 -2.49 -52.67
N ILE A 260 22.14 -2.98 -53.05
CA ILE A 260 21.97 -4.35 -53.49
C ILE A 260 22.84 -4.42 -54.73
N SER A 261 24.09 -4.88 -54.55
CA SER A 261 24.94 -5.34 -55.62
C SER A 261 24.13 -6.42 -56.31
N ARG A 262 23.32 -6.01 -57.29
CA ARG A 262 22.56 -6.93 -58.13
C ARG A 262 23.62 -7.83 -58.72
N ALA A 263 23.66 -9.08 -58.25
CA ALA A 263 24.39 -10.15 -58.90
C ALA A 263 23.80 -10.26 -60.31
N GLY A 264 24.43 -9.61 -61.28
CA GLY A 264 23.84 -9.33 -62.58
C GLY A 264 24.24 -8.00 -63.22
N GLY A 265 25.06 -7.18 -62.55
CA GLY A 265 25.84 -6.13 -63.21
C GLY A 265 26.94 -6.72 -64.11
N GLN A 266 26.58 -7.64 -65.00
CA GLN A 266 27.36 -7.93 -66.18
C GLN A 266 27.43 -6.59 -66.92
N LYS A 267 28.60 -5.93 -66.88
CA LYS A 267 28.90 -4.84 -67.82
C LYS A 267 28.53 -5.40 -69.19
N VAL A 268 27.45 -4.90 -69.78
CA VAL A 268 27.12 -5.19 -71.16
C VAL A 268 28.21 -4.51 -71.99
N SER A 269 29.35 -5.18 -72.14
CA SER A 269 30.36 -4.83 -73.11
C SER A 269 29.72 -5.07 -74.46
N ASN A 270 29.32 -3.99 -75.13
CA ASN A 270 28.71 -3.96 -76.45
C ASN A 270 27.49 -4.86 -76.58
N ALA A 271 26.31 -4.25 -76.51
CA ALA A 271 25.08 -4.90 -76.92
C ALA A 271 25.26 -5.43 -78.35
N GLN A 272 25.55 -6.72 -78.49
CA GLN A 272 25.41 -7.44 -79.75
C GLN A 272 23.98 -7.23 -80.18
N THR A 273 23.83 -6.64 -81.36
CA THR A 273 22.51 -6.40 -81.92
C THR A 273 21.82 -7.75 -82.14
N PRO A 274 20.49 -7.80 -82.19
CA PRO A 274 19.78 -9.04 -82.52
C PRO A 274 20.27 -9.69 -83.83
N ALA A 275 20.82 -8.89 -84.75
CA ALA A 275 21.47 -9.35 -85.96
C ALA A 275 22.76 -10.12 -85.67
N ASP A 276 23.63 -9.62 -84.80
CA ASP A 276 24.87 -10.29 -84.41
C ASP A 276 24.60 -11.64 -83.73
N PHE A 277 23.50 -11.73 -82.96
CA PHE A 277 23.08 -12.99 -82.34
C PHE A 277 22.56 -14.00 -83.37
N ALA A 278 21.79 -13.52 -84.37
CA ALA A 278 21.30 -14.37 -85.45
C ALA A 278 22.45 -14.90 -86.33
N VAL A 279 23.45 -14.07 -86.62
CA VAL A 279 24.65 -14.46 -87.38
C VAL A 279 25.46 -15.49 -86.60
N ALA A 280 25.71 -15.26 -85.30
CA ALA A 280 26.44 -16.20 -84.46
C ALA A 280 25.73 -17.57 -84.34
N GLU A 281 24.39 -17.59 -84.24
CA GLU A 281 23.64 -18.85 -84.17
C GLU A 281 23.60 -19.58 -85.52
N LEU A 282 23.55 -18.85 -86.65
CA LEU A 282 23.67 -19.44 -87.99
C LEU A 282 25.08 -20.03 -88.22
N GLU A 283 26.14 -19.31 -87.85
CA GLU A 283 27.52 -19.80 -87.89
C GLU A 283 27.68 -21.07 -87.05
N ARG A 284 27.15 -21.08 -85.83
CA ARG A 284 27.24 -22.23 -84.92
C ARG A 284 26.50 -23.47 -85.45
N ARG A 285 25.34 -23.26 -86.09
CA ARG A 285 24.44 -24.35 -86.47
C ARG A 285 24.74 -24.91 -87.86
N PHE A 286 25.26 -24.09 -88.76
CA PHE A 286 25.48 -24.45 -90.16
C PHE A 286 26.94 -24.34 -90.62
N GLY A 287 27.85 -23.83 -89.77
CA GLY A 287 29.27 -23.72 -90.11
C GLY A 287 29.59 -22.72 -91.23
N ILE A 288 28.63 -21.86 -91.57
CA ILE A 288 28.78 -20.86 -92.63
C ILE A 288 29.46 -19.65 -92.01
N LYS A 289 30.78 -19.54 -92.19
CA LYS A 289 31.51 -18.31 -91.89
C LYS A 289 31.12 -17.22 -92.92
N PRO A 290 31.01 -15.94 -92.52
CA PRO A 290 30.78 -14.84 -93.43
C PRO A 290 31.90 -14.73 -94.49
#